data_AF-A0A0L0SJM4-F1
#
_entry.id   AF-A0A0L0SJM4-F1
#
_cell.length_a   1.000
_cell.length_b   1.000
_cell.length_c   1.000
_cell.angle_alpha   90.00
_cell.angle_beta   90.00
_cell.angle_gamma   90.00
#
_symmetry.space_group_name_H-M   'P 1'
#
loop_
_entity.id
_entity.type
_entity.pdbx_description
1 polymer ?
#
loop_
_entity_poly.entity_id
_entity_poly.type
_entity_poly.pdbx_seq_one_letter_code
_entity_poly.pdbx_strand_id
1 'polypeptide(L)'
;MAADPKAVAKAFTDWYYAAFAANRASLAGVYRDISMLSFEGTDHVGTSAIVAKLQSLAFQQIQFKVLSLDAQPSNPQLGSILICVTGQLIPEGENKPLFFSQTFQLIPEGGSFWVYNDVFRLNYG
;
A
#
# COMPACT_ATOMS: atom_id res chain seq x y z
N MET A 1 23.30 7.95 -7.43
CA MET A 1 22.35 7.49 -8.46
C MET A 1 20.98 7.43 -7.81
N ALA A 2 19.95 8.02 -8.42
CA ALA A 2 18.59 7.84 -7.95
C ALA A 2 18.22 6.35 -8.05
N ALA A 3 17.55 5.81 -7.03
CA ALA A 3 17.12 4.41 -7.05
C ALA A 3 16.15 4.18 -8.22
N ASP A 4 16.22 3.02 -8.88
CA ASP A 4 15.24 2.65 -9.92
C ASP A 4 13.84 2.57 -9.29
N PRO A 5 12.88 3.43 -9.71
CA PRO A 5 11.55 3.46 -9.13
C PRO A 5 10.85 2.11 -9.16
N LYS A 6 11.07 1.30 -10.20
CA LYS A 6 10.44 -0.03 -10.31
C LYS A 6 11.00 -1.01 -9.30
N ALA A 7 12.31 -1.01 -9.08
CA ALA A 7 12.95 -1.85 -8.07
C ALA A 7 12.49 -1.47 -6.64
N VAL A 8 12.43 -0.18 -6.33
CA VAL A 8 11.92 0.31 -5.04
C VAL A 8 10.46 -0.05 -4.85
N ALA A 9 9.63 0.20 -5.86
CA ALA A 9 8.20 -0.09 -5.79
C ALA A 9 7.95 -1.58 -5.56
N LYS A 10 8.63 -2.47 -6.29
CA LYS A 10 8.51 -3.91 -6.10
C LYS A 10 8.89 -4.33 -4.68
N ALA A 11 10.06 -3.88 -4.19
CA ALA A 11 10.51 -4.21 -2.84
C ALA A 11 9.54 -3.70 -1.77
N PHE A 12 9.03 -2.47 -1.93
CA PHE A 12 8.05 -1.88 -1.05
C PHE A 12 6.73 -2.68 -1.05
N THR A 13 6.17 -2.99 -2.22
CA THR A 13 4.89 -3.71 -2.29
C THR A 13 4.98 -5.14 -1.78
N ASP A 14 6.09 -5.84 -2.07
CA ASP A 14 6.33 -7.20 -1.57
C ASP A 14 6.33 -7.21 -0.04
N TRP A 15 7.06 -6.27 0.58
CA TRP A 15 7.08 -6.10 2.02
C TRP A 15 5.73 -5.66 2.58
N TYR A 16 5.09 -4.66 1.98
CA TYR A 16 3.85 -4.05 2.47
C TYR A 16 2.73 -5.09 2.52
N TYR A 17 2.51 -5.85 1.45
CA TYR A 17 1.48 -6.87 1.41
C TYR A 17 1.78 -8.06 2.32
N ALA A 18 3.05 -8.45 2.47
CA ALA A 18 3.44 -9.49 3.43
C ALA A 18 3.19 -9.03 4.88
N ALA A 19 3.57 -7.80 5.22
CA ALA A 19 3.31 -7.19 6.51
C ALA A 19 1.80 -7.05 6.79
N PHE A 20 1.02 -6.64 5.79
CA PHE A 20 -0.43 -6.56 5.88
C PHE A 20 -1.06 -7.91 6.22
N ALA A 21 -0.62 -8.97 5.54
CA ALA A 21 -1.14 -10.32 5.74
C ALA A 21 -0.72 -10.92 7.10
N ALA A 22 0.50 -10.65 7.57
CA ALA A 22 1.05 -11.23 8.78
C ALA A 22 0.68 -10.46 10.06
N ASN A 23 0.87 -9.13 10.07
CA ASN A 23 0.61 -8.27 11.21
C ASN A 23 0.43 -6.81 10.78
N ARG A 24 -0.83 -6.38 10.59
CA ARG A 24 -1.15 -5.01 10.15
C ARG A 24 -0.61 -3.90 11.06
N ALA A 25 -0.33 -4.19 12.33
CA ALA A 25 0.28 -3.20 13.24
C ALA A 25 1.70 -2.83 12.81
N SER A 26 2.44 -3.72 12.12
CA SER A 26 3.80 -3.41 11.65
C SER A 26 3.83 -2.38 10.52
N LEU A 27 2.69 -2.07 9.90
CA LEU A 27 2.58 -1.02 8.88
C LEU A 27 2.66 0.39 9.47
N ALA A 28 2.52 0.56 10.78
CA ALA A 28 2.63 1.87 11.43
C ALA A 28 3.94 2.60 11.07
N GLY A 29 5.06 1.87 10.92
CA GLY A 29 6.37 2.45 10.66
C GLY A 29 6.52 3.13 9.29
N VAL A 30 5.66 2.81 8.31
CA VAL A 30 5.70 3.44 6.99
C VAL A 30 4.74 4.61 6.83
N TYR A 31 3.88 4.90 7.81
CA TYR A 31 3.02 6.07 7.79
C TYR A 31 3.55 7.18 8.70
N ARG A 32 3.05 8.40 8.49
CA ARG A 32 3.32 9.60 9.30
C ARG A 32 1.99 10.26 9.68
N ASP A 33 2.03 11.30 10.50
CA ASP A 33 0.82 12.04 10.90
C ASP A 33 0.16 12.76 9.73
N ILE A 34 0.92 13.05 8.68
CA ILE A 34 0.47 13.68 7.44
C ILE A 34 0.13 12.68 6.33
N SER A 35 0.20 11.37 6.61
CA SER A 35 -0.21 10.35 5.64
C SER A 35 -1.73 10.30 5.51
N MET A 36 -2.22 9.90 4.33
CA MET A 36 -3.64 9.70 4.09
C MET A 36 -3.90 8.37 3.40
N LEU A 37 -4.85 7.59 3.94
CA LEU A 37 -5.44 6.42 3.30
C LEU A 37 -6.87 6.75 2.87
N SER A 38 -7.18 6.60 1.59
CA SER A 38 -8.55 6.55 1.08
C SER A 38 -8.92 5.10 0.81
N PHE A 39 -9.69 4.47 1.70
CA PHE A 39 -10.11 3.06 1.59
C PHE A 39 -11.57 2.97 1.19
N GLU A 40 -11.88 2.44 0.00
CA GLU A 40 -13.26 2.37 -0.54
C GLU A 40 -13.97 3.73 -0.58
N GLY A 41 -13.21 4.83 -0.65
CA GLY A 41 -13.74 6.21 -0.68
C GLY A 41 -13.95 6.85 0.69
N THR A 42 -13.54 6.19 1.77
CA THR A 42 -13.46 6.80 3.11
C THR A 42 -12.02 7.19 3.44
N ASP A 43 -11.82 8.43 3.86
CA ASP A 43 -10.50 8.97 4.17
C ASP A 43 -10.10 8.75 5.63
N HIS A 44 -8.85 8.38 5.84
CA HIS A 44 -8.23 8.15 7.14
C HIS A 44 -6.87 8.88 7.15
N VAL A 45 -6.74 9.90 8.00
CA VAL A 45 -5.55 10.75 8.07
C VAL A 45 -4.73 10.41 9.31
N GLY A 46 -3.42 10.29 9.12
CA GLY A 46 -2.45 10.01 10.18
C GLY A 46 -2.32 8.54 10.52
N THR A 47 -1.14 8.17 11.02
CA THR A 47 -0.74 6.77 11.26
C THR A 47 -1.74 6.01 12.11
N SER A 48 -2.24 6.62 13.19
CA SER A 48 -3.18 5.96 14.10
C SER A 48 -4.51 5.62 13.42
N ALA A 49 -5.09 6.53 12.63
CA ALA A 49 -6.36 6.28 11.96
C ALA A 49 -6.22 5.25 10.84
N ILE A 50 -5.12 5.31 10.10
CA ILE A 50 -4.79 4.36 9.04
C ILE A 50 -4.67 2.95 9.62
N VAL A 51 -3.81 2.76 10.62
CA VAL A 51 -3.59 1.42 11.23
C VAL A 51 -4.89 0.88 11.85
N ALA A 52 -5.67 1.72 12.53
CA ALA A 52 -6.97 1.33 13.06
C ALA A 52 -7.91 0.83 11.96
N LYS A 53 -7.97 1.52 10.81
CA LYS A 53 -8.77 1.09 9.66
C LYS A 53 -8.29 -0.26 9.10
N LEU A 54 -6.99 -0.44 8.93
CA LEU A 54 -6.44 -1.70 8.42
C LEU A 54 -6.74 -2.86 9.39
N GLN A 55 -6.62 -2.64 10.69
CA GLN A 55 -6.95 -3.62 11.72
C GLN A 55 -8.45 -3.94 11.80
N SER A 56 -9.33 -2.99 11.47
CA SER A 56 -10.79 -3.21 11.52
C SER A 56 -11.33 -4.10 10.40
N LEU A 57 -10.51 -4.46 9.41
CA LEU A 57 -10.94 -5.33 8.31
C LEU A 57 -11.16 -6.76 8.83
N ALA A 58 -12.36 -7.29 8.60
CA ALA A 58 -12.86 -8.54 9.18
C ALA A 58 -12.16 -9.83 8.69
N PHE A 59 -11.18 -9.73 7.78
CA PHE A 59 -10.43 -10.87 7.28
C PHE A 59 -9.40 -11.31 8.33
N GLN A 60 -9.43 -12.58 8.75
CA GLN A 60 -8.44 -13.15 9.68
C GLN A 60 -7.10 -13.37 8.97
N GLN A 61 -7.12 -14.05 7.83
CA GLN A 61 -5.98 -14.23 6.95
C GLN A 61 -6.35 -13.87 5.52
N ILE A 62 -5.38 -13.32 4.80
CA ILE A 62 -5.57 -12.77 3.47
C ILE A 62 -4.30 -12.97 2.67
N GLN A 63 -4.44 -13.41 1.42
CA GLN A 63 -3.34 -13.48 0.48
C GLN A 63 -3.51 -12.38 -0.57
N PHE A 64 -2.47 -11.56 -0.71
CA PHE A 64 -2.35 -10.62 -1.81
C PHE A 64 -1.56 -11.27 -2.95
N LYS A 65 -2.04 -11.09 -4.18
CA LYS A 65 -1.32 -11.42 -5.40
C LYS A 65 -1.27 -10.21 -6.30
N VAL A 66 -0.08 -9.65 -6.48
CA VAL A 66 0.16 -8.57 -7.44
C VAL A 66 0.05 -9.12 -8.86
N LEU A 67 -0.77 -8.49 -9.70
CA LEU A 67 -0.95 -8.83 -11.11
C LEU A 67 -0.17 -7.87 -12.01
N SER A 68 -0.26 -6.57 -11.72
CA SER A 68 0.58 -5.55 -12.37
C SER A 68 1.11 -4.57 -11.35
N LEU A 69 2.27 -4.00 -11.66
CA LEU A 69 2.92 -2.97 -10.87
C LEU A 69 3.61 -1.99 -11.80
N ASP A 70 3.23 -0.74 -11.70
CA ASP A 70 3.81 0.38 -12.43
C ASP A 70 4.33 1.41 -11.43
N ALA A 71 5.48 2.00 -11.73
CA ALA A 71 6.13 2.97 -10.86
C ALA A 71 6.76 4.10 -11.66
N GLN A 72 6.59 5.33 -11.18
CA GLN A 72 7.12 6.55 -11.81
C GLN A 72 7.64 7.52 -10.74
N PRO A 73 8.64 8.37 -11.05
CA PRO A 73 8.94 9.53 -10.22
C PRO A 73 7.72 10.46 -10.12
N SER A 74 7.37 10.91 -8.92
CA SER A 74 6.21 11.78 -8.68
C SER A 74 6.56 13.22 -8.32
N ASN A 75 7.84 13.49 -8.04
CA ASN A 75 8.36 14.83 -7.83
C ASN A 75 9.78 14.94 -8.44
N PRO A 76 10.05 15.95 -9.28
CA PRO A 76 11.33 16.07 -9.97
C PRO A 76 12.52 16.42 -9.06
N GLN A 77 12.29 16.94 -7.85
CA GLN A 77 13.35 17.32 -6.90
C GLN A 77 13.45 16.39 -5.69
N LEU A 78 12.33 15.90 -5.18
CA LEU A 78 12.29 15.18 -3.90
C LEU A 78 12.67 13.69 -4.05
N GLY A 79 12.62 13.13 -5.25
CA GLY A 79 12.85 11.69 -5.47
C GLY A 79 11.69 10.81 -4.98
N SER A 80 10.49 11.38 -4.85
CA SER A 80 9.28 10.62 -4.52
C SER A 80 8.83 9.73 -5.67
N ILE A 81 8.12 8.65 -5.35
CA ILE A 81 7.70 7.63 -6.30
C ILE A 81 6.18 7.47 -6.22
N LEU A 82 5.49 7.47 -7.36
CA LEU A 82 4.10 7.04 -7.50
C LEU A 82 4.10 5.59 -7.94
N ILE A 83 3.31 4.76 -7.27
CA ILE A 83 3.16 3.33 -7.53
C ILE A 83 1.68 3.07 -7.80
N CYS A 84 1.38 2.32 -8.87
CA CYS A 84 0.06 1.77 -9.13
C CYS A 84 0.14 0.25 -9.14
N VAL A 85 -0.71 -0.40 -8.35
CA VAL A 85 -0.81 -1.85 -8.24
C VAL A 85 -2.20 -2.27 -8.67
N THR A 86 -2.28 -3.31 -9.51
CA THR A 86 -3.50 -4.10 -9.63
C THR A 86 -3.23 -5.50 -9.12
N GLY A 87 -4.22 -6.10 -8.44
CA GLY A 87 -4.00 -7.37 -7.78
C GLY A 87 -5.27 -8.13 -7.43
N GLN A 88 -5.06 -9.26 -6.78
CA GLN A 88 -6.08 -10.09 -6.18
C GLN A 88 -5.89 -10.13 -4.68
N LEU A 89 -7.00 -10.08 -3.97
CA LEU A 89 -7.13 -10.23 -2.54
C LEU A 89 -7.97 -11.49 -2.31
N ILE A 90 -7.37 -12.47 -1.64
CA ILE A 90 -7.95 -13.81 -1.45
C ILE A 90 -8.06 -14.05 0.05
N PRO A 91 -9.25 -13.91 0.65
CA PRO A 91 -9.47 -14.29 2.04
C PRO A 91 -9.28 -15.81 2.22
N GLU A 92 -8.79 -16.23 3.38
CA GLU A 92 -8.67 -17.65 3.70
C GLU A 92 -10.03 -18.37 3.64
N GLY A 93 -10.07 -19.55 3.02
CA GLY A 93 -11.28 -20.34 2.83
C GLY A 93 -12.17 -19.92 1.66
N GLU A 94 -11.83 -18.84 0.95
CA GLU A 94 -12.57 -18.37 -0.22
C GLU A 94 -11.91 -18.78 -1.54
N ASN A 95 -12.70 -19.31 -2.48
CA ASN A 95 -12.21 -19.71 -3.80
C ASN A 95 -12.26 -18.57 -4.83
N LYS A 96 -12.94 -17.45 -4.51
CA LYS A 96 -13.12 -16.34 -5.44
C LYS A 96 -12.21 -15.16 -5.04
N PRO A 97 -11.22 -14.80 -5.85
CA PRO A 97 -10.41 -13.62 -5.59
C PRO A 97 -11.26 -12.35 -5.76
N LEU A 98 -11.09 -11.40 -4.85
CA LEU A 98 -11.53 -10.02 -5.06
C LEU A 98 -10.42 -9.28 -5.80
N PHE A 99 -10.73 -8.61 -6.89
CA PHE A 99 -9.76 -7.78 -7.59
C PHE A 99 -9.66 -6.43 -6.90
N PHE A 100 -8.47 -5.85 -6.88
CA PHE A 100 -8.24 -4.54 -6.31
C PHE A 100 -7.26 -3.71 -7.14
N SER A 101 -7.35 -2.41 -6.95
CA SER A 101 -6.36 -1.43 -7.38
C SER A 101 -5.89 -0.65 -6.15
N GLN A 102 -4.58 -0.45 -6.04
CA GLN A 102 -4.01 0.35 -4.96
C GLN A 102 -2.91 1.26 -5.48
N THR A 103 -2.95 2.53 -5.07
CA THR A 103 -1.97 3.55 -5.45
C THR A 103 -1.23 4.02 -4.22
N PHE A 104 0.10 4.09 -4.30
CA PHE A 104 0.94 4.65 -3.24
C PHE A 104 1.75 5.83 -3.76
N GLN A 105 1.93 6.85 -2.93
CA GLN A 105 3.00 7.84 -3.10
C GLN A 105 4.02 7.66 -1.99
N LEU A 106 5.24 7.28 -2.37
CA LEU A 106 6.38 7.14 -1.46
C LEU A 106 7.22 8.41 -1.43
N ILE A 107 7.58 8.84 -0.23
CA ILE A 107 8.47 9.98 0.01
C ILE A 107 9.77 9.45 0.64
N PRO A 108 10.95 9.82 0.13
CA PRO A 108 12.20 9.36 0.71
C PRO A 108 12.49 10.03 2.06
N GLU A 109 13.05 9.27 2.99
CA GLU A 109 13.48 9.74 4.31
C GLU A 109 14.63 8.86 4.82
N GLY A 110 15.77 9.47 5.16
CA GLY A 110 16.87 8.75 5.83
C GLY A 110 17.44 7.54 5.08
N GLY A 111 17.34 7.50 3.75
CA GLY A 111 17.75 6.36 2.93
C GLY A 111 16.68 5.25 2.77
N SER A 112 15.48 5.47 3.31
CA SER A 112 14.29 4.64 3.13
C SER A 112 13.13 5.47 2.53
N PHE A 113 11.91 4.93 2.57
CA PHE A 113 10.68 5.58 2.11
C PHE A 113 9.55 5.45 3.14
N TRP A 114 8.64 6.43 3.15
CA TRP A 114 7.37 6.38 3.86
C TRP A 114 6.20 6.72 2.91
N VAL A 115 4.99 6.31 3.27
CA VAL A 115 3.77 6.44 2.46
C VAL A 115 3.07 7.75 2.77
N TYR A 116 3.01 8.65 1.81
CA TYR A 116 2.26 9.90 1.93
C TYR A 116 0.79 9.72 1.52
N ASN A 117 0.55 9.15 0.35
CA ASN A 117 -0.79 8.83 -0.13
C ASN A 117 -0.93 7.32 -0.31
N ASP A 118 -2.07 6.78 0.11
CA ASP A 118 -2.49 5.41 -0.07
C ASP A 118 -3.97 5.42 -0.51
N VAL A 119 -4.27 4.88 -1.69
CA VAL A 119 -5.64 4.86 -2.23
C VAL A 119 -5.98 3.44 -2.62
N PHE A 120 -6.98 2.86 -1.98
CA PHE A 120 -7.40 1.48 -2.18
C PHE A 120 -8.84 1.40 -2.68
N ARG A 121 -9.04 0.57 -3.73
CA ARG A 121 -10.35 0.22 -4.28
C ARG A 121 -10.44 -1.26 -4.63
N LEU A 122 -11.56 -1.88 -4.29
CA LEU A 122 -12.00 -3.14 -4.88
C LEU A 122 -12.61 -2.89 -6.27
N ASN A 123 -12.30 -3.77 -7.20
CA ASN A 123 -12.79 -3.75 -8.57
C ASN A 123 -13.92 -4.79 -8.69
N TYR A 124 -15.17 -4.32 -8.63
CA TYR A 124 -16.35 -5.20 -8.52
C TYR A 124 -16.83 -5.83 -9.84
N GLY A 125 -16.28 -5.42 -11.00
CA GLY A 125 -16.70 -5.90 -12.31
C GLY A 125 -18.00 -5.28 -12.81
#